data_AF-A0A9J6GSS6-F1
#
_entry.id   AF-A0A9J6GSS6-F1
#
_cell.length_a   1.000
_cell.length_b   1.000
_cell.length_c   1.000
_cell.angle_alpha   90.00
_cell.angle_beta   90.00
_cell.angle_gamma   90.00
#
_symmetry.space_group_name_H-M   'P 1'
#
loop_
_entity.id
_entity.type
_entity.pdbx_description
1 polymer ?
#
loop_
_entity_poly.entity_id
_entity_poly.type
_entity_poly.pdbx_seq_one_letter_code
_entity_poly.pdbx_strand_id
1 'polypeptide(L)'
;MRLIVDFTRSQLHTLSGYLHQLLAPLVDTGRTHVRISSDFIEKVRHISLDDSDIMVSFEVISLFTCVPTDVAVKVCQDALSQDPSLPDRCPIELPDLARRLQFCLANT
;
A
#
# COMPACT_ATOMS: atom_id res chain seq x y z
N MET A 1 -21.34 -0.98 -9.87
CA MET A 1 -21.69 -0.79 -8.45
C MET A 1 -20.39 -0.67 -7.66
N ARG A 2 -20.23 0.35 -6.81
CA ARG A 2 -19.05 0.50 -5.95
C ARG A 2 -19.47 0.24 -4.51
N LEU A 3 -18.95 -0.81 -3.89
CA LEU A 3 -19.20 -1.10 -2.48
C LEU A 3 -18.37 -0.11 -1.64
N ILE A 4 -19.03 0.59 -0.73
CA ILE A 4 -18.40 1.47 0.26
C ILE A 4 -18.90 1.00 1.61
N VAL A 5 -17.98 0.70 2.52
CA VAL A 5 -18.29 0.20 3.86
C VAL A 5 -17.79 1.22 4.88
N ASP A 6 -18.61 1.52 5.89
CA ASP A 6 -18.25 2.44 6.97
C ASP A 6 -17.85 1.65 8.22
N PHE A 7 -16.58 1.75 8.58
CA PHE A 7 -16.00 1.14 9.79
C PHE A 7 -15.58 2.17 10.84
N THR A 8 -15.96 3.44 10.70
CA THR A 8 -15.55 4.53 11.61
C THR A 8 -15.97 4.30 13.06
N ARG A 9 -17.02 3.51 13.31
CA ARG A 9 -17.50 3.15 14.65
C ARG A 9 -17.11 1.73 15.09
N SER A 10 -16.25 1.05 14.34
CA SER A 10 -15.80 -0.31 14.68
C SER A 10 -14.71 -0.29 15.76
N GLN A 11 -14.58 -1.41 16.48
CA GLN A 11 -13.47 -1.63 17.42
C GLN A 11 -12.10 -1.68 16.70
N LEU A 12 -12.09 -1.92 15.38
CA LEU A 12 -10.90 -1.96 14.55
C LEU A 12 -10.43 -0.59 14.09
N HIS A 13 -11.26 0.46 14.23
CA HIS A 13 -10.93 1.80 13.73
C HIS A 13 -9.62 2.33 14.34
N THR A 14 -9.45 2.19 15.66
CA THR A 14 -8.23 2.62 16.36
C THR A 14 -7.01 1.81 15.92
N LEU A 15 -7.15 0.48 15.77
CA LEU A 15 -6.06 -0.38 15.32
C LEU A 15 -5.66 -0.07 13.88
N SER A 16 -6.63 0.10 12.98
CA SER A 16 -6.42 0.50 11.59
C SER A 16 -5.72 1.86 11.50
N GLY A 17 -6.12 2.84 12.33
CA GLY A 17 -5.43 4.14 12.42
C GLY A 17 -3.97 4.03 12.85
N TYR A 18 -3.69 3.18 13.85
CA TYR A 18 -2.31 2.91 14.27
C TYR A 18 -1.48 2.26 13.15
N LEU A 19 -2.03 1.22 12.50
CA LEU A 19 -1.37 0.54 11.38
C LEU A 19 -1.14 1.50 10.20
N HIS A 20 -2.07 2.41 9.93
CA HIS A 20 -1.93 3.44 8.90
C HIS A 20 -0.75 4.37 9.20
N GLN A 21 -0.64 4.88 10.43
CA GLN A 21 0.49 5.74 10.82
C GLN A 21 1.84 5.03 10.67
N LEU A 22 1.87 3.73 10.96
CA LEU A 22 3.07 2.93 10.84
C LEU A 22 3.47 2.70 9.37
N LEU A 23 2.50 2.43 8.50
CA LEU A 23 2.73 2.13 7.09
C LEU A 23 2.89 3.39 6.22
N ALA A 24 2.36 4.53 6.64
CA ALA A 24 2.34 5.76 5.84
C ALA A 24 3.71 6.17 5.26
N PRO A 25 4.84 6.10 6.00
CA PRO A 25 6.16 6.44 5.46
C PRO A 25 6.64 5.51 4.34
N LEU A 26 6.11 4.29 4.25
CA LEU A 26 6.49 3.29 3.24
C LEU A 26 5.80 3.55 1.89
N VAL A 27 4.68 4.28 1.87
CA VAL A 27 3.83 4.44 0.67
C VAL A 27 4.34 5.55 -0.25
N ASP A 28 4.94 6.61 0.28
CA ASP A 28 5.38 7.79 -0.51
C ASP A 28 6.78 7.64 -1.14
N THR A 29 7.42 6.48 -1.04
CA THR A 29 8.82 6.27 -1.44
C THR A 29 9.02 5.36 -2.67
N GLY A 30 7.94 4.84 -3.25
CA GLY A 30 8.01 3.93 -4.39
C GLY A 30 8.42 4.57 -5.71
N ARG A 31 9.21 3.87 -6.54
CA ARG A 31 9.60 4.32 -7.90
C ARG A 31 8.39 4.58 -8.81
N THR A 32 7.29 3.86 -8.58
CA THR A 32 6.03 3.94 -9.33
C THR A 32 5.05 4.95 -8.74
N HIS A 33 5.37 5.59 -7.62
CA HIS A 33 4.49 6.56 -6.98
C HIS A 33 4.35 7.80 -7.88
N VAL A 34 3.12 8.25 -8.12
CA VAL A 34 2.82 9.46 -8.89
C VAL A 34 1.97 10.34 -8.00
N ARG A 35 2.46 11.53 -7.66
CA ARG A 35 1.77 12.40 -6.70
C ARG A 35 0.54 13.06 -7.30
N ILE A 36 0.72 13.64 -8.49
CA ILE A 36 -0.30 14.40 -9.22
C ILE A 36 -0.07 14.26 -10.73
N SER A 37 -1.02 14.70 -11.54
CA SER A 37 -0.93 14.62 -12.99
C SER A 37 0.28 15.36 -13.58
N SER A 38 0.72 16.48 -12.98
CA SER A 38 1.93 17.17 -13.45
C SER A 38 3.21 16.37 -13.17
N ASP A 39 3.31 15.69 -12.03
CA ASP A 39 4.41 14.78 -11.70
C ASP A 39 4.47 13.61 -12.70
N PHE A 40 3.31 13.08 -13.11
CA PHE A 40 3.24 12.07 -14.17
C PHE A 40 3.81 12.58 -15.50
N ILE A 41 3.44 13.80 -15.91
CA ILE A 41 3.91 14.40 -17.17
C ILE A 41 5.43 14.54 -17.15
N GLU A 42 6.01 15.04 -16.06
CA GLU A 42 7.47 15.17 -15.94
C GLU A 42 8.17 13.80 -15.97
N LYS A 43 7.59 12.78 -15.32
CA LYS A 43 8.14 11.40 -15.34
C LYS A 43 8.12 10.78 -16.73
N VAL A 44 7.03 10.96 -17.48
CA VAL A 44 6.87 10.35 -18.81
C VAL A 44 7.60 11.14 -19.90
N ARG A 45 7.81 12.45 -19.74
CA ARG A 45 8.50 13.30 -20.73
C ARG A 45 9.87 12.77 -21.13
N HIS A 46 10.57 12.10 -20.21
CA HIS A 46 11.92 11.58 -20.43
C HIS A 46 11.97 10.12 -20.91
N ILE A 47 10.81 9.48 -21.10
CA ILE A 47 10.74 8.12 -21.63
C ILE A 47 10.89 8.19 -23.16
N SER A 48 11.96 7.61 -23.70
CA SER A 48 12.12 7.33 -25.13
C SER A 48 11.75 5.89 -25.38
N LEU A 49 10.99 5.63 -26.44
CA LEU A 49 10.60 4.30 -26.87
C LEU A 49 11.46 3.90 -28.07
N ASP A 50 11.93 2.66 -28.09
CA ASP A 50 12.55 2.07 -29.27
C ASP A 50 11.47 1.57 -30.26
N ASP A 51 11.85 1.30 -31.51
CA ASP A 51 10.91 0.83 -32.55
C ASP A 51 10.19 -0.49 -32.19
N SER A 52 10.74 -1.26 -31.24
CA SER A 52 10.15 -2.49 -30.71
C SER A 52 9.25 -2.29 -29.50
N ASP A 53 9.26 -1.10 -28.89
CA ASP A 53 8.52 -0.83 -27.66
C ASP A 53 7.08 -0.47 -27.95
N ILE A 54 6.19 -0.89 -27.05
CA ILE A 54 4.77 -0.56 -27.11
C ILE A 54 4.32 0.02 -25.77
N MET A 55 3.52 1.08 -25.84
CA MET A 55 2.84 1.64 -24.68
C MET A 55 1.44 1.04 -24.59
N VAL A 56 1.13 0.45 -23.44
CA VAL A 56 -0.17 -0.18 -23.17
C VAL A 56 -0.81 0.46 -21.95
N SER A 57 -2.12 0.70 -22.03
CA SER A 57 -2.93 1.19 -20.92
C SER A 57 -3.86 0.07 -20.47
N PHE A 58 -3.83 -0.25 -19.18
CA PHE A 58 -4.66 -1.30 -18.60
C PHE A 58 -5.78 -0.69 -17.77
N GLU A 59 -7.01 -1.16 -18.02
CA GLU A 59 -8.13 -0.91 -17.12
C GLU A 59 -8.14 -2.00 -16.05
N VAL A 60 -7.84 -1.64 -14.80
CA VAL A 60 -7.85 -2.58 -13.69
C VAL A 60 -9.24 -2.65 -13.08
N ILE A 61 -9.83 -3.84 -13.09
CA ILE A 61 -11.12 -4.11 -12.44
C ILE A 61 -10.87 -4.53 -11.00
N SER A 62 -11.67 -4.00 -10.06
CA SER A 62 -11.71 -4.48 -8.68
C SER A 62 -10.36 -4.45 -7.95
N LEU A 63 -9.51 -3.46 -8.25
CA LEU A 63 -8.13 -3.35 -7.73
C LEU A 63 -8.02 -3.58 -6.23
N PHE A 64 -8.94 -3.05 -5.42
CA PHE A 64 -8.88 -3.17 -3.95
C PHE A 64 -9.37 -4.52 -3.42
N THR A 65 -10.37 -5.13 -4.06
CA THR A 65 -10.96 -6.39 -3.59
C THR A 65 -10.27 -7.63 -4.14
N CYS A 66 -9.45 -7.47 -5.19
CA CYS A 66 -8.72 -8.56 -5.82
C CYS A 66 -7.30 -8.75 -5.26
N VAL A 67 -6.85 -7.93 -4.30
CA VAL A 67 -5.56 -8.14 -3.65
C VAL A 67 -5.70 -9.25 -2.60
N PRO A 68 -4.97 -10.38 -2.73
CA PRO A 68 -4.98 -11.41 -1.70
C PRO A 68 -4.39 -10.87 -0.39
N THR A 69 -5.08 -11.12 0.73
CA THR A 69 -4.69 -10.59 2.04
C THR A 69 -3.31 -11.08 2.48
N ASP A 70 -2.99 -12.34 2.22
CA ASP A 70 -1.70 -12.95 2.51
C ASP A 70 -0.55 -12.25 1.75
N VAL A 71 -0.76 -11.93 0.48
CA VAL A 71 0.19 -11.17 -0.33
C VAL A 71 0.36 -9.75 0.22
N ALA A 72 -0.73 -9.06 0.56
CA ALA A 72 -0.67 -7.72 1.14
C ALA A 72 0.10 -7.70 2.47
N VAL A 73 -0.15 -8.66 3.36
CA VAL A 73 0.57 -8.79 4.63
C VAL A 73 2.05 -9.06 4.40
N LYS A 74 2.38 -9.96 3.47
CA LYS A 74 3.78 -10.30 3.14
C LYS A 74 4.54 -9.09 2.60
N VAL A 75 3.95 -8.33 1.67
CA VAL A 75 4.54 -7.10 1.13
C VAL A 75 4.76 -6.07 2.24
N CYS A 76 3.81 -5.90 3.15
CA CYS A 76 3.97 -4.99 4.29
C CYS A 76 5.11 -5.44 5.22
N GLN A 77 5.20 -6.73 5.54
CA GLN A 77 6.29 -7.27 6.36
C GLN A 77 7.65 -7.04 5.71
N ASP A 78 7.78 -7.31 4.42
CA ASP A 78 9.04 -7.15 3.70
C ASP A 78 9.44 -5.67 3.65
N ALA A 79 8.50 -4.75 3.41
CA ALA A 79 8.76 -3.31 3.45
C ALA A 79 9.18 -2.82 4.83
N LEU A 80 8.48 -3.26 5.89
CA LEU A 80 8.79 -2.90 7.27
C LEU A 80 10.14 -3.46 7.73
N SER A 81 10.52 -4.66 7.28
CA SER A 81 11.83 -5.25 7.60
C SER A 81 13.01 -4.46 7.03
N GLN A 82 12.77 -3.70 5.97
CA GLN A 82 13.77 -2.86 5.30
C GLN A 82 13.76 -1.41 5.82
N ASP A 83 12.85 -1.08 6.74
CA ASP A 83 12.68 0.27 7.27
C ASP A 83 13.56 0.47 8.52
N PRO A 84 14.64 1.28 8.43
CA PRO A 84 15.55 1.50 9.54
C PRO A 84 14.90 2.32 10.67
N SER A 85 13.82 3.04 10.40
CA SER A 85 13.10 3.87 11.39
C SER A 85 12.01 3.10 12.14
N LEU A 86 11.80 1.83 11.81
CA LEU A 86 10.78 1.00 12.44
C LEU A 86 10.93 0.89 13.96
N PRO A 87 12.14 0.66 14.53
CA PRO A 87 12.31 0.51 15.97
C PRO A 87 11.86 1.74 16.77
N ASP A 88 11.99 2.94 16.20
CA ASP A 88 11.62 4.20 16.84
C ASP A 88 10.09 4.42 16.86
N ARG A 89 9.36 3.78 15.94
CA ARG A 89 7.91 3.98 15.74
C ARG A 89 7.08 2.82 16.25
N CYS A 90 7.67 1.62 16.35
CA CYS A 90 6.97 0.42 16.76
C CYS A 90 7.77 -0.35 17.82
N PRO A 91 7.26 -0.44 19.06
CA PRO A 91 7.85 -1.26 20.10
C PRO A 91 7.45 -2.75 19.99
N ILE A 92 6.80 -3.16 18.90
CA ILE A 92 6.22 -4.49 18.72
C ILE A 92 7.02 -5.24 17.65
N GLU A 93 7.23 -6.54 17.89
CA GLU A 93 7.90 -7.43 16.94
C GLU A 93 7.11 -7.58 15.62
N LEU A 94 7.84 -7.65 14.50
CA LEU A 94 7.30 -7.81 13.14
C LEU A 94 6.26 -8.94 12.98
N PRO A 95 6.44 -10.14 13.58
CA PRO A 95 5.44 -11.21 13.50
C PRO A 95 4.10 -10.88 14.16
N ASP A 96 4.13 -10.16 15.29
CA ASP A 96 2.92 -9.72 15.99
C ASP A 96 2.20 -8.63 15.19
N LEU A 97 2.96 -7.72 14.58
CA LEU A 97 2.43 -6.69 13.70
C LEU A 97 1.73 -7.28 12.47
N ALA A 98 2.33 -8.30 11.85
CA ALA A 98 1.74 -9.00 10.72
C ALA A 98 0.42 -9.70 11.07
N ARG A 99 0.34 -10.31 12.26
CA ARG A 99 -0.93 -10.87 12.76
C ARG A 99 -2.01 -9.80 12.91
N ARG A 100 -1.66 -8.61 13.40
CA ARG A 100 -2.59 -7.47 13.52
C ARG A 100 -3.05 -6.97 12.15
N LEU A 101 -2.15 -6.88 11.17
CA LEU A 101 -2.46 -6.53 9.78
C LEU A 101 -3.43 -7.55 9.16
N GLN A 102 -3.12 -8.84 9.27
CA GLN A 102 -3.97 -9.92 8.78
C GLN A 102 -5.37 -9.84 9.41
N PHE A 103 -5.44 -9.61 10.72
CA PHE A 103 -6.72 -9.50 11.44
C PHE A 103 -7.55 -8.32 10.96
N CYS A 104 -6.94 -7.13 10.79
CA CYS A 104 -7.63 -5.99 10.22
C CYS A 104 -8.14 -6.27 8.81
N LEU A 105 -7.28 -6.75 7.91
CA LEU A 105 -7.64 -6.98 6.52
C LEU A 105 -8.70 -8.10 6.32
N ALA A 106 -8.79 -9.05 7.25
CA ALA A 106 -9.78 -10.12 7.19
C ALA A 106 -11.14 -9.74 7.81
N ASN A 107 -11.21 -8.68 8.61
CA ASN A 107 -12.40 -8.29 9.39
C ASN A 107 -12.88 -6.85 9.09
N THR A 108 -12.41 -6.27 7.98
CA THR A 108 -12.86 -4.99 7.39
C THR A 108 -13.47 -5.30 6.03
#